data_AF-A0A397Z3L1-F1
#
_entry.id   AF-A0A397Z3L1-F1
#
_cell.length_a   1.000
_cell.length_b   1.000
_cell.length_c   1.000
_cell.angle_alpha   90.00
_cell.angle_beta   90.00
_cell.angle_gamma   90.00
#
_symmetry.space_group_name_H-M   'P 1'
#
loop_
_entity.id
_entity.type
_entity.pdbx_description
1 polymer ?
#
loop_
_entity_poly.entity_id
_entity_poly.type
_entity_poly.pdbx_seq_one_letter_code
_entity_poly.pdbx_strand_id
1 'polypeptide(L)'
;MLLVDPHCSYTASVHVSAPAMSSRFVLLYGPQIVGFSFAVILYALMRQANQWDQNLSVPPLLSAVEYNLEMPSPFLILAAIPLLSSLFFSFVMAQPIPPLTSFTMVSLICYLLANAFISVLIIVSKFVLQALALVHTTVKYRCQALERNYSFAFLRWFSILASSFVCLKAIRILKLNTTIVMTLVAVTLVTFVHPALGLFVLLASHALCCHNSMCCIMMASKRKESVDQKNEAERKTRHPSSRQESLSVGSSEKSFVETQADIFNHRHGLLILHLLAALMFVPSLAAWFQRIGTGQSFPWFADSALCVGVIFHGVLNSRPESSILRSFPSLLGHKLGPHHMYFLAGYCCFFSGLDLAPYKVFYAIAALGYISLTLKISQVNKNDLRFRTKSRIHRN
;
A
#
# COMPACT_ATOMS: atom_id res chain seq x y z
N MET A 1 -27.22 17.21 -46.89
CA MET A 1 -28.70 17.27 -46.93
C MET A 1 -29.17 16.14 -47.84
N LEU A 2 -29.73 15.07 -47.26
CA LEU A 2 -30.45 14.05 -48.02
C LEU A 2 -31.93 14.45 -47.98
N LEU A 3 -32.58 14.58 -49.15
CA LEU A 3 -34.02 14.78 -49.23
C LEU A 3 -34.70 13.54 -48.64
N VAL A 4 -35.39 13.71 -47.52
CA VAL A 4 -36.16 12.65 -46.86
C VAL A 4 -37.65 12.90 -47.17
N ASP A 5 -38.32 11.87 -47.66
CA ASP A 5 -39.75 11.85 -47.96
C ASP A 5 -40.58 12.06 -46.68
N PRO A 6 -41.48 13.07 -46.62
CA PRO A 6 -42.30 13.38 -45.45
C PRO A 6 -43.35 12.32 -45.10
N HIS A 7 -43.59 11.31 -45.95
CA HIS A 7 -44.58 10.26 -45.71
C HIS A 7 -44.01 8.96 -45.11
N CYS A 8 -42.69 8.88 -44.89
CA CYS A 8 -42.05 7.70 -44.32
C CYS A 8 -41.58 7.93 -42.87
N SER A 9 -42.09 7.13 -41.92
CA SER A 9 -41.50 7.08 -40.57
C SER A 9 -40.26 6.19 -40.59
N TYR A 10 -39.08 6.79 -40.57
CA TYR A 10 -37.83 6.05 -40.45
C TYR A 10 -37.49 5.80 -38.98
N THR A 11 -37.52 4.54 -38.55
CA THR A 11 -36.99 4.11 -37.26
C THR A 11 -35.54 3.68 -37.44
N ALA A 12 -34.60 4.61 -37.23
CA ALA A 12 -33.18 4.28 -37.21
C ALA A 12 -32.81 3.72 -35.83
N SER A 13 -32.62 2.40 -35.71
CA SER A 13 -32.05 1.79 -34.52
C SER A 13 -30.54 1.63 -34.68
N VAL A 14 -29.76 2.29 -33.81
CA VAL A 14 -28.31 2.10 -33.74
C VAL A 14 -28.02 1.06 -32.66
N HIS A 15 -27.80 -0.19 -33.06
CA HIS A 15 -27.38 -1.26 -32.15
C HIS A 15 -25.88 -1.13 -31.88
N VAL A 16 -25.50 -0.60 -30.71
CA VAL A 16 -24.12 -0.65 -30.22
C VAL A 16 -23.94 -1.90 -29.38
N SER A 17 -22.93 -2.72 -29.69
CA SER A 17 -22.66 -3.92 -28.90
C SER A 17 -22.20 -3.56 -27.48
N ALA A 18 -22.59 -4.38 -26.50
CA ALA A 18 -22.19 -4.18 -25.10
C ALA A 18 -20.65 -4.06 -24.91
N PRO A 19 -19.80 -4.85 -25.61
CA PRO A 19 -18.34 -4.68 -25.54
C PRO A 19 -17.86 -3.34 -26.10
N ALA A 20 -18.51 -2.81 -27.15
CA ALA A 20 -18.16 -1.51 -27.70
C ALA A 20 -18.54 -0.37 -26.75
N MET A 21 -19.68 -0.48 -26.07
CA MET A 21 -20.09 0.48 -25.04
C MET A 21 -19.16 0.44 -23.82
N SER A 22 -18.80 -0.74 -23.32
CA SER A 22 -17.89 -0.87 -22.17
C SER A 22 -16.48 -0.37 -22.50
N SER A 23 -15.97 -0.69 -23.69
CA SER A 23 -14.67 -0.18 -24.16
C SER A 23 -14.65 1.35 -24.22
N ARG A 24 -15.70 1.97 -24.81
CA ARG A 24 -15.83 3.44 -24.82
C ARG A 24 -15.92 4.03 -23.42
N PHE A 25 -16.67 3.40 -22.53
CA PHE A 25 -16.79 3.84 -21.14
C PHE A 25 -15.44 3.83 -20.42
N VAL A 26 -14.69 2.73 -20.51
CA VAL A 26 -13.36 2.61 -19.89
C VAL A 26 -12.35 3.57 -20.51
N LEU A 27 -12.42 3.82 -21.82
CA LEU A 27 -11.57 4.81 -22.48
C LEU A 27 -11.86 6.24 -21.99
N LEU A 28 -13.14 6.58 -21.83
CA LEU A 28 -13.55 7.94 -21.43
C LEU A 28 -13.35 8.19 -19.93
N TYR A 29 -13.73 7.23 -19.08
CA TYR A 29 -13.74 7.37 -17.62
C TYR A 29 -12.63 6.59 -16.92
N GLY A 30 -11.74 5.94 -17.67
CA GLY A 30 -10.52 5.31 -17.14
C GLY A 30 -9.71 6.23 -16.22
N PRO A 31 -9.46 7.51 -16.59
CA PRO A 31 -8.78 8.46 -15.70
C PRO A 31 -9.48 8.66 -14.36
N GLN A 32 -10.81 8.72 -14.36
CA GLN A 32 -11.62 8.84 -13.14
C GLN A 32 -11.51 7.58 -12.26
N ILE A 33 -11.60 6.39 -12.88
CA ILE A 33 -11.42 5.11 -12.19
C ILE A 33 -10.03 5.04 -11.54
N VAL A 34 -8.98 5.49 -12.23
CA VAL A 34 -7.61 5.55 -11.69
C VAL A 34 -7.54 6.49 -10.48
N GLY A 35 -8.06 7.72 -10.58
CA GLY A 35 -8.08 8.66 -9.45
C GLY A 35 -8.82 8.11 -8.23
N PHE A 36 -9.98 7.48 -8.45
CA PHE A 36 -10.74 6.80 -7.40
C PHE A 36 -10.00 5.59 -6.82
N SER A 37 -9.22 4.86 -7.61
CA SER A 37 -8.43 3.72 -7.12
C SER A 37 -7.41 4.15 -6.06
N PHE A 38 -6.77 5.31 -6.24
CA PHE A 38 -5.92 5.91 -5.20
C PHE A 38 -6.71 6.32 -3.96
N ALA A 39 -7.88 6.96 -4.15
CA ALA A 39 -8.74 7.35 -3.03
C ALA A 39 -9.17 6.14 -2.18
N VAL A 40 -9.61 5.05 -2.81
CA VAL A 40 -10.02 3.80 -2.15
C VAL A 40 -8.89 3.22 -1.30
N ILE A 41 -7.67 3.15 -1.84
CA ILE A 41 -6.51 2.64 -1.08
C ILE A 41 -6.14 3.58 0.07
N LEU A 42 -6.17 4.89 -0.14
CA LEU A 42 -5.88 5.86 0.93
C LEU A 42 -6.93 5.80 2.05
N TYR A 43 -8.20 5.59 1.73
CA TYR A 43 -9.23 5.33 2.73
C TYR A 43 -9.02 4.01 3.48
N ALA A 44 -8.59 2.95 2.80
CA ALA A 44 -8.22 1.70 3.46
C ALA A 44 -7.00 1.88 4.39
N LEU A 45 -5.98 2.61 3.95
CA LEU A 45 -4.79 2.95 4.74
C LEU A 45 -5.13 3.84 5.94
N MET A 46 -6.07 4.79 5.79
CA MET A 46 -6.61 5.57 6.92
C MET A 46 -7.13 4.63 8.00
N ARG A 47 -7.92 3.61 7.64
CA ARG A 47 -8.51 2.67 8.61
C ARG A 47 -7.45 1.83 9.29
N GLN A 48 -6.51 1.29 8.52
CA GLN A 48 -5.38 0.53 9.06
C GLN A 48 -4.56 1.39 10.03
N ALA A 49 -4.30 2.65 9.67
CA ALA A 49 -3.60 3.60 10.53
C ALA A 49 -4.37 3.92 11.82
N ASN A 50 -5.69 4.11 11.73
CA ASN A 50 -6.53 4.38 12.90
C ASN A 50 -6.55 3.19 13.88
N GLN A 51 -6.74 1.96 13.37
CA GLN A 51 -6.71 0.75 14.19
C GLN A 51 -5.35 0.56 14.87
N TRP A 52 -4.28 0.81 14.13
CA TRP A 52 -2.93 0.74 14.66
C TRP A 52 -2.66 1.79 15.75
N ASP A 53 -3.13 3.03 15.59
CA ASP A 53 -2.98 4.08 16.59
C ASP A 53 -3.74 3.78 17.88
N GLN A 54 -4.84 3.02 17.79
CA GLN A 54 -5.61 2.52 18.94
C GLN A 54 -5.01 1.25 19.56
N ASN A 55 -3.84 0.79 19.10
CA ASN A 55 -3.20 -0.47 19.49
C ASN A 55 -4.07 -1.72 19.23
N LEU A 56 -5.00 -1.64 18.27
CA LEU A 56 -5.85 -2.75 17.85
C LEU A 56 -5.16 -3.55 16.72
N SER A 57 -5.74 -4.71 16.37
CA SER A 57 -5.28 -5.52 15.23
C SER A 57 -5.53 -4.80 13.91
N VAL A 58 -4.52 -4.74 13.04
CA VAL A 58 -4.66 -4.11 11.73
C VAL A 58 -5.43 -5.05 10.83
N PRO A 59 -6.60 -4.63 10.31
CA PRO A 59 -7.41 -5.48 9.46
C PRO A 59 -6.67 -5.78 8.15
N PRO A 60 -6.95 -6.94 7.53
CA PRO A 60 -6.53 -7.21 6.16
C PRO A 60 -6.97 -6.08 5.22
N LEU A 61 -6.13 -5.75 4.25
CA LEU A 61 -6.40 -4.64 3.32
C LEU A 61 -7.72 -4.80 2.57
N LEU A 62 -8.08 -6.04 2.19
CA LEU A 62 -9.35 -6.33 1.52
C LEU A 62 -10.55 -5.95 2.40
N SER A 63 -10.54 -6.35 3.67
CA SER A 63 -11.61 -6.02 4.62
C SER A 63 -11.72 -4.51 4.85
N ALA A 64 -10.59 -3.79 4.84
CA ALA A 64 -10.60 -2.33 4.94
C ALA A 64 -11.21 -1.66 3.70
N VAL A 65 -11.03 -2.25 2.50
CA VAL A 65 -11.67 -1.79 1.25
C VAL A 65 -13.15 -2.13 1.23
N GLU A 66 -13.55 -3.34 1.64
CA GLU A 66 -14.96 -3.75 1.76
C GLU A 66 -15.73 -2.79 2.67
N TYR A 67 -15.13 -2.41 3.81
CA TYR A 67 -15.74 -1.46 4.73
C TYR A 67 -15.93 -0.06 4.11
N ASN A 68 -15.18 0.34 3.07
CA ASN A 68 -15.43 1.60 2.38
C ASN A 68 -16.77 1.62 1.61
N LEU A 69 -17.32 0.45 1.30
CA LEU A 69 -18.61 0.27 0.61
C LEU A 69 -19.76 -0.04 1.57
N GLU A 70 -19.48 -0.24 2.86
CA GLU A 70 -20.51 -0.55 3.84
C GLU A 70 -21.49 0.63 3.96
N MET A 71 -22.78 0.30 4.03
CA MET A 71 -23.87 1.24 4.15
C MET A 71 -24.37 1.26 5.61
N PRO A 72 -24.77 2.42 6.17
CA PRO A 72 -24.85 3.70 5.48
C PRO A 72 -23.61 4.59 5.65
N SER A 73 -22.92 4.53 6.79
CA SER A 73 -22.03 5.62 7.20
C SER A 73 -20.70 5.69 6.43
N PRO A 74 -19.96 4.59 6.18
CA PRO A 74 -18.70 4.67 5.43
C PRO A 74 -18.89 5.14 3.99
N PHE A 75 -19.89 4.60 3.30
CA PHE A 75 -20.19 4.98 1.92
C PHE A 75 -20.61 6.45 1.81
N LEU A 76 -21.46 6.92 2.74
CA LEU A 76 -21.90 8.32 2.76
C LEU A 76 -20.70 9.26 2.93
N ILE A 77 -19.80 8.97 3.86
CA ILE A 77 -18.63 9.80 4.13
C ILE A 77 -17.63 9.75 2.96
N LEU A 78 -17.32 8.55 2.45
CA LEU A 78 -16.20 8.38 1.52
C LEU A 78 -16.55 8.57 0.04
N ALA A 79 -17.82 8.45 -0.34
CA ALA A 79 -18.29 8.60 -1.71
C ALA A 79 -19.30 9.74 -1.87
N ALA A 80 -20.35 9.78 -1.04
CA ALA A 80 -21.42 10.77 -1.23
C ALA A 80 -20.98 12.20 -0.88
N ILE A 81 -20.29 12.41 0.25
CA ILE A 81 -19.81 13.75 0.65
C ILE A 81 -18.86 14.36 -0.39
N PRO A 82 -17.81 13.67 -0.90
CA PRO A 82 -16.96 14.21 -1.96
C PRO A 82 -17.74 14.60 -3.22
N LEU A 83 -18.73 13.78 -3.63
CA LEU A 83 -19.57 14.08 -4.79
C LEU A 83 -20.42 15.34 -4.58
N LEU A 84 -21.09 15.43 -3.43
CA LEU A 84 -21.87 16.61 -3.06
C LEU A 84 -20.98 17.87 -2.95
N SER A 85 -19.78 17.71 -2.40
CA SER A 85 -18.81 18.79 -2.27
C SER A 85 -18.35 19.30 -3.63
N SER A 86 -18.15 18.42 -4.61
CA SER A 86 -17.80 18.80 -5.98
C SER A 86 -18.93 19.59 -6.65
N LEU A 87 -20.17 19.15 -6.50
CA LEU A 87 -21.34 19.86 -7.03
C LEU A 87 -21.50 21.24 -6.39
N PHE A 88 -21.34 21.31 -5.06
CA PHE A 88 -21.38 22.56 -4.33
C PHE A 88 -20.25 23.50 -4.76
N PHE A 89 -19.04 23.00 -4.97
CA PHE A 89 -17.92 23.80 -5.44
C PHE A 89 -18.16 24.35 -6.85
N SER A 90 -18.70 23.54 -7.77
CA SER A 90 -19.09 24.02 -9.11
C SER A 90 -20.12 25.13 -9.04
N PHE A 91 -21.10 25.03 -8.14
CA PHE A 91 -22.08 26.07 -7.88
C PHE A 91 -21.43 27.36 -7.36
N VAL A 92 -20.55 27.27 -6.36
CA VAL A 92 -19.85 28.43 -5.78
C VAL A 92 -18.93 29.10 -6.79
N MET A 93 -18.24 28.33 -7.64
CA MET A 93 -17.30 28.83 -8.64
C MET A 93 -17.96 29.27 -9.95
N ALA A 94 -19.30 29.29 -10.00
CA ALA A 94 -20.09 29.61 -11.20
C ALA A 94 -19.66 28.78 -12.44
N GLN A 95 -19.19 27.55 -12.22
CA GLN A 95 -18.85 26.61 -13.28
C GLN A 95 -20.14 25.95 -13.80
N PRO A 96 -20.18 25.53 -15.08
CA PRO A 96 -21.34 24.82 -15.61
C PRO A 96 -21.60 23.56 -14.79
N ILE A 97 -22.78 23.50 -14.16
CA ILE A 97 -23.18 22.38 -13.32
C ILE A 97 -23.40 21.18 -14.25
N PRO A 98 -22.70 20.06 -14.06
CA PRO A 98 -22.90 18.88 -14.90
C PRO A 98 -24.31 18.32 -14.70
N PRO A 99 -24.89 17.63 -15.69
CA PRO A 99 -26.22 17.04 -15.52
C PRO A 99 -26.21 16.08 -14.33
N LEU A 100 -26.99 16.40 -13.29
CA LEU A 100 -26.88 15.79 -11.96
C LEU A 100 -26.99 14.26 -12.01
N THR A 101 -27.98 13.74 -12.73
CA THR A 101 -28.24 12.30 -12.82
C THR A 101 -27.12 11.56 -13.54
N SER A 102 -26.60 12.10 -14.65
CA SER A 102 -25.52 11.42 -15.38
C SER A 102 -24.21 11.50 -14.61
N PHE A 103 -23.88 12.67 -14.04
CA PHE A 103 -22.67 12.86 -13.23
C PHE A 103 -22.63 11.92 -12.03
N THR A 104 -23.72 11.84 -11.27
CA THR A 104 -23.82 10.97 -10.09
C THR A 104 -23.76 9.50 -10.48
N MET A 105 -24.54 9.06 -11.48
CA MET A 105 -24.53 7.66 -11.92
C MET A 105 -23.16 7.22 -12.45
N VAL A 106 -22.55 8.02 -13.32
CA VAL A 106 -21.22 7.72 -13.89
C VAL A 106 -20.17 7.67 -12.79
N SER A 107 -20.16 8.64 -11.87
CA SER A 107 -19.19 8.66 -10.78
C SER A 107 -19.36 7.49 -9.82
N LEU A 108 -20.59 7.09 -9.52
CA LEU A 108 -20.86 5.91 -8.71
C LEU A 108 -20.38 4.63 -9.40
N ILE A 109 -20.66 4.47 -10.70
CA ILE A 109 -20.16 3.34 -11.49
C ILE A 109 -18.62 3.31 -11.47
N CYS A 110 -17.97 4.45 -11.69
CA CYS A 110 -16.50 4.54 -11.66
C CYS A 110 -15.94 4.20 -10.28
N TYR A 111 -16.59 4.64 -9.20
CA TYR A 111 -16.16 4.35 -7.83
C TYR A 111 -16.30 2.85 -7.51
N LEU A 112 -17.40 2.21 -7.94
CA LEU A 112 -17.58 0.76 -7.81
C LEU A 112 -16.54 -0.02 -8.62
N LEU A 113 -16.27 0.40 -9.86
CA LEU A 113 -15.21 -0.21 -10.69
C LEU A 113 -13.83 -0.04 -10.06
N ALA A 114 -13.52 1.12 -9.47
CA ALA A 114 -12.27 1.34 -8.75
C ALA A 114 -12.14 0.41 -7.55
N ASN A 115 -13.19 0.26 -6.73
CA ASN A 115 -13.17 -0.69 -5.61
C ASN A 115 -12.98 -2.13 -6.10
N ALA A 116 -13.70 -2.55 -7.14
CA ALA A 116 -13.56 -3.89 -7.72
C ALA A 116 -12.14 -4.14 -8.24
N PHE A 117 -11.57 -3.19 -9.00
CA PHE A 117 -10.20 -3.27 -9.51
C PHE A 117 -9.18 -3.40 -8.38
N ILE A 118 -9.31 -2.59 -7.34
CA ILE A 118 -8.45 -2.64 -6.17
C ILE A 118 -8.58 -3.98 -5.43
N SER A 119 -9.80 -4.47 -5.21
CA SER A 119 -10.02 -5.77 -4.56
C SER A 119 -9.36 -6.91 -5.32
N VAL A 120 -9.47 -6.94 -6.66
CA VAL A 120 -8.78 -7.93 -7.50
C VAL A 120 -7.27 -7.82 -7.33
N LEU A 121 -6.71 -6.60 -7.36
CA LEU A 121 -5.27 -6.37 -7.20
C LEU A 121 -4.76 -6.85 -5.82
N ILE A 122 -5.55 -6.62 -4.77
CA ILE A 122 -5.27 -7.08 -3.40
C ILE A 122 -5.26 -8.61 -3.34
N ILE A 123 -6.28 -9.26 -3.91
CA ILE A 123 -6.42 -10.73 -3.90
C ILE A 123 -5.25 -11.37 -4.64
N VAL A 124 -4.96 -10.92 -5.87
CA VAL A 124 -3.89 -11.47 -6.70
C VAL A 124 -2.53 -11.28 -6.03
N SER A 125 -2.22 -10.08 -5.54
CA SER A 125 -0.93 -9.82 -4.89
C SER A 125 -0.76 -10.61 -3.58
N LYS A 126 -1.82 -10.73 -2.76
CA LYS A 126 -1.81 -11.55 -1.55
C LYS A 126 -1.58 -13.02 -1.88
N PHE A 127 -2.27 -13.54 -2.90
CA PHE A 127 -2.11 -14.91 -3.39
C PHE A 127 -0.67 -15.19 -3.84
N VAL A 128 -0.08 -14.31 -4.66
CA VAL A 128 1.31 -14.43 -5.12
C VAL A 128 2.28 -14.44 -3.93
N LEU A 129 2.13 -13.51 -2.97
CA LEU A 129 2.98 -13.44 -1.78
C LEU A 129 2.87 -14.70 -0.90
N GLN A 130 1.66 -15.24 -0.75
CA GLN A 130 1.41 -16.48 -0.02
C GLN A 130 2.00 -17.70 -0.72
N ALA A 131 1.82 -17.84 -2.04
CA ALA A 131 2.39 -18.92 -2.83
C ALA A 131 3.93 -18.90 -2.76
N LEU A 132 4.54 -17.73 -2.94
CA LEU A 132 5.99 -17.56 -2.80
C LEU A 132 6.48 -17.92 -1.39
N ALA A 133 5.78 -17.48 -0.35
CA ALA A 133 6.14 -17.81 1.03
C ALA A 133 5.98 -19.31 1.33
N LEU A 134 4.96 -19.96 0.76
CA LEU A 134 4.78 -21.40 0.86
C LEU A 134 5.97 -22.13 0.25
N VAL A 135 6.29 -21.85 -1.01
CA VAL A 135 7.44 -22.44 -1.73
C VAL A 135 8.73 -22.19 -0.96
N HIS A 136 8.97 -20.96 -0.53
CA HIS A 136 10.19 -20.63 0.18
C HIS A 136 10.29 -21.36 1.53
N THR A 137 9.22 -21.42 2.33
CA THR A 137 9.25 -22.10 3.63
C THR A 137 9.33 -23.63 3.49
N THR A 138 8.73 -24.24 2.47
CA THR A 138 8.84 -25.68 2.20
C THR A 138 10.24 -26.05 1.74
N VAL A 139 10.83 -25.30 0.80
CA VAL A 139 12.22 -25.49 0.38
C VAL A 139 13.16 -25.36 1.57
N LYS A 140 13.01 -24.30 2.36
CA LYS A 140 13.83 -24.08 3.57
C LYS A 140 13.72 -25.24 4.56
N TYR A 141 12.51 -25.72 4.84
CA TYR A 141 12.28 -26.84 5.76
C TYR A 141 12.92 -28.14 5.23
N ARG A 142 12.76 -28.43 3.93
CA ARG A 142 13.37 -29.60 3.29
C ARG A 142 14.88 -29.52 3.32
N CYS A 143 15.48 -28.37 3.02
CA CYS A 143 16.93 -28.16 3.14
C CYS A 143 17.42 -28.37 4.57
N GLN A 144 16.72 -27.88 5.59
CA GLN A 144 17.09 -28.08 7.00
C GLN A 144 16.99 -29.55 7.43
N ALA A 145 15.97 -30.29 6.97
CA ALA A 145 15.86 -31.72 7.22
C ALA A 145 17.00 -32.50 6.54
N LEU A 146 17.39 -32.09 5.33
CA LEU A 146 18.48 -32.71 4.59
C LEU A 146 19.84 -32.39 5.21
N GLU A 147 20.05 -31.18 5.73
CA GLU A 147 21.24 -30.78 6.51
C GLU A 147 21.38 -31.59 7.79
N ARG A 148 20.27 -31.89 8.48
CA ARG A 148 20.28 -32.72 9.69
C ARG A 148 20.63 -34.19 9.40
N ASN A 149 20.26 -34.68 8.22
CA ASN A 149 20.53 -36.06 7.81
C ASN A 149 21.87 -36.24 7.11
N TYR A 150 22.37 -35.20 6.44
CA TYR A 150 23.61 -35.24 5.68
C TYR A 150 24.41 -33.96 5.88
N SER A 151 25.62 -34.09 6.43
CA SER A 151 26.58 -33.00 6.66
C SER A 151 27.23 -32.49 5.36
N PHE A 152 26.43 -32.10 4.36
CA PHE A 152 26.95 -31.61 3.08
C PHE A 152 27.09 -30.08 3.05
N ALA A 153 28.33 -29.63 2.87
CA ALA A 153 28.69 -28.20 2.74
C ALA A 153 27.98 -27.48 1.57
N PHE A 154 27.60 -28.20 0.50
CA PHE A 154 26.89 -27.63 -0.65
C PHE A 154 25.45 -27.21 -0.32
N LEU A 155 24.72 -28.00 0.47
CA LEU A 155 23.38 -27.64 0.94
C LEU A 155 23.43 -26.50 1.94
N ARG A 156 24.48 -26.45 2.77
CA ARG A 156 24.77 -25.31 3.61
C ARG A 156 25.03 -24.05 2.77
N TRP A 157 25.79 -24.14 1.68
CA TRP A 157 26.03 -23.03 0.75
C TRP A 157 24.75 -22.58 0.04
N PHE A 158 23.91 -23.50 -0.47
CA PHE A 158 22.63 -23.16 -1.10
C PHE A 158 21.62 -22.59 -0.09
N SER A 159 21.56 -23.14 1.13
CA SER A 159 20.76 -22.61 2.24
C SER A 159 21.28 -21.24 2.68
N ILE A 160 22.59 -21.00 2.66
CA ILE A 160 23.21 -19.67 2.87
C ILE A 160 22.89 -18.73 1.71
N LEU A 161 22.87 -19.17 0.46
CA LEU A 161 22.51 -18.32 -0.68
C LEU A 161 21.01 -17.97 -0.68
N ALA A 162 20.13 -18.96 -0.51
CA ALA A 162 18.69 -18.76 -0.39
C ALA A 162 18.33 -17.95 0.87
N SER A 163 19.03 -18.18 1.99
CA SER A 163 18.93 -17.33 3.17
C SER A 163 19.73 -16.04 3.06
N SER A 164 20.63 -15.83 2.10
CA SER A 164 21.27 -14.53 1.85
C SER A 164 20.34 -13.66 1.02
N PHE A 165 19.59 -14.26 0.09
CA PHE A 165 18.50 -13.60 -0.64
C PHE A 165 17.29 -13.29 0.25
N VAL A 166 17.00 -14.09 1.28
CA VAL A 166 15.77 -13.93 2.11
C VAL A 166 16.01 -13.58 3.58
N CYS A 167 17.15 -13.95 4.16
CA CYS A 167 17.62 -13.58 5.51
C CYS A 167 18.83 -12.66 5.37
N LEU A 168 18.57 -11.40 5.03
CA LEU A 168 19.54 -10.34 5.25
C LEU A 168 19.84 -10.23 6.76
N LYS A 169 20.70 -11.11 7.28
CA LYS A 169 21.33 -10.96 8.59
C LYS A 169 22.26 -9.74 8.56
N ALA A 170 22.76 -9.39 7.36
CA ALA A 170 23.33 -8.08 7.04
C ALA A 170 22.33 -6.91 7.23
N ILE A 171 21.03 -7.09 7.04
CA ILE A 171 20.01 -6.08 7.38
C ILE A 171 19.77 -6.00 8.89
N ARG A 172 20.11 -6.99 9.71
CA ARG A 172 19.97 -6.81 11.18
C ARG A 172 21.13 -6.02 11.78
N ILE A 173 22.32 -6.15 11.19
CA ILE A 173 23.55 -5.49 11.66
C ILE A 173 23.82 -4.17 10.90
N LEU A 174 23.18 -3.96 9.74
CA LEU A 174 23.34 -2.78 8.88
C LEU A 174 21.99 -2.22 8.36
N LYS A 175 20.90 -2.36 9.13
CA LYS A 175 19.52 -2.05 8.69
C LYS A 175 19.32 -0.62 8.19
N LEU A 176 19.99 0.33 8.83
CA LEU A 176 19.85 1.74 8.49
C LEU A 176 20.54 2.05 7.16
N ASN A 177 21.78 1.57 6.96
CA ASN A 177 22.55 1.87 5.76
C ASN A 177 21.94 1.22 4.52
N THR A 178 21.40 -0.01 4.60
CA THR A 178 20.74 -0.63 3.44
C THR A 178 19.51 0.15 3.00
N THR A 179 18.70 0.65 3.94
CA THR A 179 17.50 1.44 3.59
C THR A 179 17.89 2.79 2.99
N ILE A 180 18.94 3.43 3.53
CA ILE A 180 19.50 4.67 2.97
C ILE A 180 20.07 4.44 1.57
N VAL A 181 20.85 3.38 1.36
CA VAL A 181 21.42 3.02 0.05
C VAL A 181 20.32 2.74 -0.96
N MET A 182 19.30 1.95 -0.61
CA MET A 182 18.16 1.69 -1.49
C MET A 182 17.38 2.96 -1.81
N THR A 183 17.24 3.88 -0.84
CA THR A 183 16.60 5.18 -1.07
C THR A 183 17.45 6.04 -2.00
N LEU A 184 18.76 6.09 -1.80
CA LEU A 184 19.68 6.83 -2.65
C LEU A 184 19.65 6.31 -4.08
N VAL A 185 19.71 4.98 -4.27
CA VAL A 185 19.58 4.33 -5.58
C VAL A 185 18.22 4.63 -6.23
N ALA A 186 17.13 4.56 -5.47
CA ALA A 186 15.82 4.90 -5.99
C ALA A 186 15.74 6.37 -6.41
N VAL A 187 16.24 7.29 -5.59
CA VAL A 187 16.28 8.73 -5.88
C VAL A 187 17.14 9.00 -7.12
N THR A 188 18.34 8.43 -7.23
CA THR A 188 19.19 8.63 -8.41
C THR A 188 18.55 8.10 -9.68
N LEU A 189 17.87 6.94 -9.62
CA LEU A 189 17.14 6.40 -10.77
C LEU A 189 15.97 7.31 -11.18
N VAL A 190 15.21 7.85 -10.22
CA VAL A 190 14.11 8.78 -10.53
C VAL A 190 14.64 10.06 -11.17
N THR A 191 15.73 10.63 -10.65
CA THR A 191 16.23 11.93 -11.10
C THR A 191 17.02 11.87 -12.40
N PHE A 192 17.76 10.79 -12.64
CA PHE A 192 18.70 10.72 -13.77
C PHE A 192 18.30 9.72 -14.86
N VAL A 193 17.42 8.76 -14.57
CA VAL A 193 17.10 7.70 -15.54
C VAL A 193 15.63 7.74 -15.94
N HIS A 194 14.73 7.35 -15.03
CA HIS A 194 13.29 7.33 -15.27
C HIS A 194 12.52 7.16 -13.95
N PRO A 195 11.45 7.94 -13.70
CA PRO A 195 10.68 7.87 -12.45
C PRO A 195 10.15 6.46 -12.12
N ALA A 196 9.69 5.73 -13.14
CA ALA A 196 9.23 4.34 -12.99
C ALA A 196 10.29 3.41 -12.36
N LEU A 197 11.57 3.56 -12.70
CA LEU A 197 12.62 2.65 -12.23
C LEU A 197 12.87 2.81 -10.73
N GLY A 198 12.92 4.04 -10.23
CA GLY A 198 13.04 4.25 -8.78
C GLY A 198 11.80 3.79 -8.00
N LEU A 199 10.61 3.93 -8.58
CA LEU A 199 9.39 3.35 -8.01
C LEU A 199 9.44 1.81 -8.01
N PHE A 200 10.01 1.16 -9.03
CA PHE A 200 10.21 -0.29 -9.02
C PHE A 200 11.19 -0.76 -7.93
N VAL A 201 12.24 0.01 -7.65
CA VAL A 201 13.15 -0.27 -6.52
C VAL A 201 12.38 -0.19 -5.19
N LEU A 202 11.53 0.82 -5.02
CA LEU A 202 10.65 0.94 -3.85
C LEU A 202 9.67 -0.26 -3.74
N LEU A 203 9.05 -0.66 -4.85
CA LEU A 203 8.16 -1.80 -4.96
C LEU A 203 8.83 -3.12 -4.57
N ALA A 204 10.03 -3.36 -5.10
CA ALA A 204 10.82 -4.55 -4.75
C ALA A 204 11.12 -4.59 -3.24
N SER A 205 11.47 -3.44 -2.65
CA SER A 205 11.68 -3.32 -1.20
C SER A 205 10.43 -3.67 -0.40
N HIS A 206 9.27 -3.13 -0.78
CA HIS A 206 7.99 -3.47 -0.14
C HIS A 206 7.62 -4.94 -0.32
N ALA A 207 7.76 -5.50 -1.52
CA ALA A 207 7.46 -6.89 -1.83
C ALA A 207 8.33 -7.85 -0.99
N LEU A 208 9.63 -7.59 -0.91
CA LEU A 208 10.56 -8.37 -0.07
C LEU A 208 10.18 -8.28 1.41
N CYS A 209 9.82 -7.08 1.89
CA CYS A 209 9.39 -6.88 3.26
C CYS A 209 8.08 -7.63 3.59
N CYS A 210 7.10 -7.63 2.68
CA CYS A 210 5.86 -8.38 2.81
C CYS A 210 6.13 -9.89 2.78
N HIS A 211 6.95 -10.35 1.83
CA HIS A 211 7.33 -11.76 1.70
C HIS A 211 8.01 -12.29 2.97
N ASN A 212 8.93 -11.51 3.55
CA ASN A 212 9.60 -11.89 4.79
C ASN A 212 8.61 -12.02 5.97
N SER A 213 7.70 -11.06 6.15
CA SER A 213 6.66 -11.15 7.18
C SER A 213 5.75 -12.36 6.98
N MET A 214 5.34 -12.65 5.74
CA MET A 214 4.55 -13.84 5.42
C MET A 214 5.31 -15.14 5.73
N CYS A 215 6.60 -15.21 5.37
CA CYS A 215 7.44 -16.35 5.73
C CYS A 215 7.54 -16.55 7.24
N CYS A 216 7.67 -15.47 8.02
CA CYS A 216 7.69 -15.54 9.48
C CYS A 216 6.38 -16.11 10.04
N ILE A 217 5.23 -15.65 9.54
CA ILE A 217 3.90 -16.16 9.93
C ILE A 217 3.81 -17.67 9.65
N MET A 218 4.14 -18.09 8.43
CA MET A 218 4.04 -19.49 8.02
C MET A 218 4.99 -20.41 8.81
N MET A 219 6.23 -19.97 9.04
CA MET A 219 7.19 -20.74 9.85
C MET A 219 6.75 -20.85 11.32
N ALA A 220 6.20 -19.78 11.88
CA ALA A 220 5.68 -19.80 13.24
C ALA A 220 4.45 -20.71 13.36
N SER A 221 3.54 -20.67 12.37
CA SER A 221 2.37 -21.55 12.31
C SER A 221 2.76 -23.02 12.24
N LYS A 222 3.68 -23.39 11.34
CA LYS A 222 4.18 -24.78 11.22
C LYS A 222 4.85 -25.27 12.51
N ARG A 223 5.61 -24.39 13.19
CA ARG A 223 6.22 -24.74 14.48
C ARG A 223 5.15 -24.99 15.54
N LYS A 224 4.12 -24.14 15.62
CA LYS A 224 3.00 -24.32 16.56
C LYS A 224 2.29 -25.65 16.33
N GLU A 225 1.95 -25.95 15.07
CA GLU A 225 1.33 -27.23 14.69
C GLU A 225 2.18 -28.44 15.10
N SER A 226 3.50 -28.38 14.90
CA SER A 226 4.41 -29.46 15.33
C SER A 226 4.47 -29.64 16.85
N VAL A 227 4.36 -28.56 17.61
CA VAL A 227 4.34 -28.59 19.08
C VAL A 227 3.00 -29.13 19.59
N ASP A 228 1.90 -28.70 18.99
CA ASP A 228 0.55 -29.17 19.34
C ASP A 228 0.40 -30.67 19.05
N GLN A 229 0.88 -31.15 17.91
CA GLN A 229 0.93 -32.59 17.59
C GLN A 229 1.79 -33.38 18.59
N LYS A 230 2.94 -32.83 19.01
CA LYS A 230 3.80 -33.47 20.01
C LYS A 230 3.11 -33.53 21.38
N ASN A 231 2.47 -32.44 21.80
CA ASN A 231 1.72 -32.37 23.05
C ASN A 231 0.52 -33.31 23.04
N GLU A 232 -0.17 -33.47 21.91
CA GLU A 232 -1.29 -34.40 21.75
C GLU A 232 -0.81 -35.86 21.81
N ALA A 233 0.33 -36.18 21.20
CA ALA A 233 0.96 -37.49 21.31
C ALA A 233 1.42 -37.80 22.75
N GLU A 234 1.97 -36.82 23.47
CA GLU A 234 2.34 -36.93 24.88
C GLU A 234 1.10 -37.05 25.81
N ARG A 235 -0.02 -36.39 25.46
CA ARG A 235 -1.29 -36.48 26.20
C ARG A 235 -2.01 -37.80 25.96
N LYS A 236 -1.86 -38.41 24.78
CA LYS A 236 -2.35 -39.76 24.46
C LYS A 236 -1.53 -40.87 25.13
N THR A 237 -0.29 -40.59 25.54
CA THR A 237 0.60 -41.55 26.22
C THR A 237 0.60 -41.44 27.75
N ARG A 238 0.02 -40.37 28.34
CA ARG A 238 -0.21 -40.25 29.79
C ARG A 238 -1.69 -40.47 30.13
N HIS A 239 -1.99 -41.38 31.05
CA HIS A 239 -3.34 -41.60 31.55
C HIS A 239 -3.97 -40.32 32.16
N PRO A 240 -5.31 -40.16 32.11
CA PRO A 240 -5.96 -38.90 32.45
C PRO A 240 -6.10 -38.78 33.97
N SER A 241 -5.23 -37.99 34.59
CA SER A 241 -5.40 -37.51 35.96
C SER A 241 -5.44 -35.99 35.97
N SER A 242 -6.51 -35.47 36.58
CA SER A 242 -6.77 -34.08 36.98
C SER A 242 -6.83 -33.02 35.87
N ARG A 243 -8.09 -32.67 35.58
CA ARG A 243 -8.58 -31.41 35.02
C ARG A 243 -8.06 -30.24 35.86
N GLN A 244 -7.40 -29.28 35.23
CA GLN A 244 -7.24 -27.94 35.80
C GLN A 244 -7.48 -26.91 34.69
N GLU A 245 -8.63 -26.25 34.81
CA GLU A 245 -9.00 -25.06 34.03
C GLU A 245 -8.02 -23.94 34.39
N SER A 246 -7.16 -23.55 33.44
CA SER A 246 -6.43 -22.30 33.53
C SER A 246 -7.26 -21.22 32.86
N LEU A 247 -8.15 -20.61 33.64
CA LEU A 247 -8.58 -19.24 33.43
C LEU A 247 -7.34 -18.35 33.46
N SER A 248 -7.08 -17.62 32.38
CA SER A 248 -6.27 -16.40 32.45
C SER A 248 -6.93 -15.32 31.60
N VAL A 249 -7.80 -14.57 32.26
CA VAL A 249 -8.14 -13.19 31.91
C VAL A 249 -7.00 -12.33 32.47
N GLY A 250 -6.26 -11.64 31.61
CA GLY A 250 -5.20 -10.72 32.04
C GLY A 250 -4.28 -10.31 30.89
N SER A 251 -4.59 -9.17 30.26
CA SER A 251 -3.76 -8.41 29.32
C SER A 251 -2.92 -9.26 28.34
N SER A 252 -3.56 -9.76 27.29
CA SER A 252 -2.88 -10.51 26.22
C SER A 252 -1.85 -9.63 25.53
N GLU A 253 -0.57 -9.79 25.88
CA GLU A 253 0.52 -9.34 25.01
C GLU A 253 0.30 -9.95 23.63
N LYS A 254 0.36 -9.12 22.59
CA LYS A 254 0.09 -9.51 21.22
C LYS A 254 1.04 -10.62 20.79
N SER A 255 0.52 -11.71 20.21
CA SER A 255 1.40 -12.81 19.82
C SER A 255 2.38 -12.39 18.71
N PHE A 256 3.54 -13.05 18.63
CA PHE A 256 4.51 -12.77 17.55
C PHE A 256 3.87 -12.92 16.16
N VAL A 257 2.98 -13.90 16.00
CA VAL A 257 2.26 -14.16 14.74
C VAL A 257 1.30 -13.02 14.42
N GLU A 258 0.53 -12.55 15.39
CA GLU A 258 -0.36 -11.39 15.22
C GLU A 258 0.42 -10.13 14.84
N THR A 259 1.53 -9.87 15.53
CA THR A 259 2.39 -8.72 15.23
C THR A 259 2.93 -8.78 13.80
N GLN A 260 3.38 -9.95 13.34
CA GLN A 260 3.81 -10.12 11.94
C GLN A 260 2.65 -9.97 10.94
N ALA A 261 1.44 -10.40 11.31
CA ALA A 261 0.25 -10.24 10.49
C ALA A 261 -0.13 -8.76 10.32
N ASP A 262 -0.06 -7.95 11.39
CA ASP A 262 -0.33 -6.51 11.25
C ASP A 262 0.72 -5.81 10.39
N ILE A 263 2.01 -6.15 10.60
CA ILE A 263 3.11 -5.60 9.80
C ILE A 263 2.92 -5.95 8.33
N PHE A 264 2.50 -7.19 8.04
CA PHE A 264 2.16 -7.61 6.69
C PHE A 264 0.99 -6.79 6.13
N ASN A 265 -0.13 -6.69 6.86
CA ASN A 265 -1.34 -6.00 6.41
C ASN A 265 -1.08 -4.52 6.09
N HIS A 266 -0.32 -3.82 6.95
CA HIS A 266 0.08 -2.42 6.72
C HIS A 266 0.99 -2.27 5.49
N ARG A 267 2.03 -3.11 5.39
CA ARG A 267 2.97 -3.06 4.26
C ARG A 267 2.33 -3.47 2.94
N HIS A 268 1.36 -4.37 2.97
CA HIS A 268 0.60 -4.75 1.79
C HIS A 268 -0.22 -3.56 1.27
N GLY A 269 -0.82 -2.76 2.16
CA GLY A 269 -1.46 -1.48 1.80
C GLY A 269 -0.51 -0.53 1.07
N LEU A 270 0.69 -0.31 1.63
CA LEU A 270 1.71 0.51 0.97
C LEU A 270 2.18 -0.09 -0.35
N LEU A 271 2.34 -1.40 -0.44
CA LEU A 271 2.73 -2.08 -1.67
C LEU A 271 1.71 -1.80 -2.79
N ILE A 272 0.41 -1.93 -2.51
CA ILE A 272 -0.64 -1.67 -3.49
C ILE A 272 -0.68 -0.19 -3.90
N LEU A 273 -0.56 0.74 -2.95
CA LEU A 273 -0.52 2.18 -3.26
C LEU A 273 0.62 2.54 -4.21
N HIS A 274 1.84 2.06 -3.92
CA HIS A 274 3.01 2.36 -4.75
C HIS A 274 3.02 1.55 -6.05
N LEU A 275 2.36 0.39 -6.10
CA LEU A 275 2.12 -0.35 -7.35
C LEU A 275 1.26 0.46 -8.31
N LEU A 276 0.15 1.03 -7.84
CA LEU A 276 -0.68 1.94 -8.64
C LEU A 276 0.14 3.11 -9.17
N ALA A 277 0.96 3.73 -8.32
CA ALA A 277 1.83 4.83 -8.71
C ALA A 277 2.81 4.43 -9.82
N ALA A 278 3.45 3.26 -9.71
CA ALA A 278 4.36 2.78 -10.74
C ALA A 278 3.63 2.42 -12.05
N LEU A 279 2.42 1.83 -11.97
CA LEU A 279 1.62 1.48 -13.14
C LEU A 279 1.25 2.71 -13.98
N MET A 280 1.03 3.88 -13.35
CA MET A 280 0.80 5.13 -14.09
C MET A 280 1.97 5.55 -14.97
N PHE A 281 3.20 5.15 -14.63
CA PHE A 281 4.40 5.44 -15.43
C PHE A 281 4.74 4.34 -16.44
N VAL A 282 4.06 3.19 -16.44
CA VAL A 282 4.35 2.08 -17.38
C VAL A 282 4.27 2.52 -18.84
N PRO A 283 3.24 3.27 -19.30
CA PRO A 283 3.21 3.75 -20.68
C PRO A 283 4.41 4.64 -21.03
N SER A 284 4.80 5.54 -20.11
CA SER A 284 5.97 6.40 -20.30
C SER A 284 7.28 5.61 -20.36
N LEU A 285 7.41 4.57 -19.53
CA LEU A 285 8.58 3.70 -19.53
C LEU A 285 8.67 2.88 -20.83
N ALA A 286 7.55 2.38 -21.34
CA ALA A 286 7.51 1.66 -22.61
C ALA A 286 7.96 2.57 -23.78
N ALA A 287 7.46 3.81 -23.80
CA ALA A 287 7.88 4.81 -24.78
C ALA A 287 9.37 5.18 -24.63
N TRP A 288 9.88 5.25 -23.39
CA TRP A 288 11.29 5.45 -23.12
C TRP A 288 12.15 4.31 -23.67
N PHE A 289 11.78 3.04 -23.42
CA PHE A 289 12.47 1.87 -23.99
C PHE A 289 12.51 1.89 -25.52
N GLN A 290 11.42 2.29 -26.17
CA GLN A 290 11.34 2.43 -27.63
C GLN A 290 12.27 3.52 -28.19
N ARG A 291 12.70 4.48 -27.36
CA ARG A 291 13.57 5.60 -27.74
C ARG A 291 15.02 5.43 -27.29
N ILE A 292 15.38 4.32 -26.67
CA ILE A 292 16.78 4.04 -26.29
C ILE A 292 17.62 3.98 -27.56
N GLY A 293 18.44 5.00 -27.79
CA GLY A 293 19.36 5.11 -28.92
C GLY A 293 19.12 6.31 -29.85
N THR A 294 17.98 7.01 -29.77
CA THR A 294 17.68 8.18 -30.62
C THR A 294 17.86 9.54 -29.92
N GLY A 295 18.33 9.53 -28.67
CA GLY A 295 18.64 10.71 -27.86
C GLY A 295 18.17 10.54 -26.42
N GLN A 296 19.01 10.88 -25.44
CA GLN A 296 18.60 10.87 -24.03
C GLN A 296 17.96 12.20 -23.67
N SER A 297 16.71 12.18 -23.21
CA SER A 297 16.10 13.30 -22.49
C SER A 297 15.96 12.88 -21.03
N PHE A 298 16.50 13.71 -20.14
CA PHE A 298 16.33 13.50 -18.70
C PHE A 298 14.85 13.58 -18.33
N PRO A 299 14.41 12.87 -17.27
CA PRO A 299 13.08 13.05 -16.73
C PRO A 299 12.79 14.51 -16.40
N TRP A 300 11.54 14.94 -16.56
CA TRP A 300 11.16 16.28 -16.17
C TRP A 300 11.39 16.49 -14.67
N PHE A 301 11.93 17.64 -14.28
CA PHE A 301 12.36 17.90 -12.90
C PHE A 301 11.20 17.78 -11.90
N ALA A 302 10.00 18.25 -12.27
CA ALA A 302 8.85 18.18 -11.37
C ALA A 302 8.34 16.74 -11.19
N ASP A 303 8.30 15.93 -12.26
CA ASP A 303 7.96 14.50 -12.14
C ASP A 303 8.96 13.77 -11.24
N SER A 304 10.24 14.12 -11.37
CA SER A 304 11.29 13.61 -10.50
C SER A 304 11.06 14.00 -9.04
N ALA A 305 10.77 15.27 -8.77
CA ALA A 305 10.51 15.77 -7.42
C ALA A 305 9.27 15.13 -6.78
N LEU A 306 8.20 14.92 -7.55
CA LEU A 306 7.00 14.23 -7.05
C LEU A 306 7.29 12.76 -6.75
N CYS A 307 8.01 12.07 -7.64
CA CYS A 307 8.38 10.67 -7.41
C CYS A 307 9.37 10.49 -6.26
N VAL A 308 10.28 11.44 -6.04
CA VAL A 308 11.12 11.49 -4.84
C VAL A 308 10.27 11.62 -3.57
N GLY A 309 9.25 12.49 -3.59
CA GLY A 309 8.27 12.58 -2.51
C GLY A 309 7.55 11.24 -2.27
N VAL A 310 7.12 10.56 -3.32
CA VAL A 310 6.48 9.22 -3.24
C VAL A 310 7.43 8.18 -2.65
N ILE A 311 8.72 8.22 -3.01
CA ILE A 311 9.75 7.34 -2.42
C ILE A 311 9.90 7.62 -0.92
N PHE A 312 9.97 8.88 -0.51
CA PHE A 312 10.04 9.23 0.90
C PHE A 312 8.80 8.77 1.67
N HIS A 313 7.61 8.91 1.08
CA HIS A 313 6.38 8.38 1.65
C HIS A 313 6.48 6.88 1.93
N GLY A 314 6.89 6.07 0.94
CA GLY A 314 7.00 4.63 1.08
C GLY A 314 8.08 4.18 2.07
N VAL A 315 9.27 4.80 2.02
CA VAL A 315 10.40 4.41 2.89
C VAL A 315 10.15 4.81 4.34
N LEU A 316 9.76 6.07 4.58
CA LEU A 316 9.65 6.63 5.94
C LEU A 316 8.42 6.09 6.70
N ASN A 317 7.39 5.63 5.99
CA ASN A 317 6.18 5.07 6.59
C ASN A 317 6.09 3.53 6.47
N SER A 318 7.16 2.87 6.00
CA SER A 318 7.25 1.41 5.80
C SER A 318 7.10 0.55 7.07
N ARG A 319 7.26 1.15 8.25
CA ARG A 319 7.04 0.52 9.54
C ARG A 319 6.00 1.30 10.34
N PRO A 320 4.93 0.65 10.80
CA PRO A 320 3.86 1.33 11.50
C PRO A 320 4.26 1.74 12.94
N GLU A 321 5.16 0.99 13.60
CA GLU A 321 5.74 1.36 14.91
C GLU A 321 6.57 2.65 14.87
N SER A 322 7.26 2.88 13.76
CA SER A 322 8.14 4.04 13.56
C SER A 322 7.62 5.00 12.51
N SER A 323 6.31 4.95 12.23
CA SER A 323 5.68 5.85 11.26
C SER A 323 5.89 7.28 11.73
N ILE A 324 6.68 8.03 10.97
CA ILE A 324 7.09 9.39 11.34
C ILE A 324 5.89 10.34 11.31
N LEU A 325 4.86 10.01 10.53
CA LEU A 325 3.59 10.73 10.49
C LEU A 325 2.92 10.84 11.87
N ARG A 326 3.17 9.89 12.80
CA ARG A 326 2.65 9.96 14.17
C ARG A 326 3.20 11.14 14.98
N SER A 327 4.37 11.66 14.59
CA SER A 327 5.02 12.76 15.28
C SER A 327 4.62 14.13 14.75
N PHE A 328 3.54 14.20 13.97
CA PHE A 328 2.99 15.46 13.54
C PHE A 328 2.61 16.31 14.77
N PRO A 329 2.97 17.61 14.79
CA PRO A 329 2.67 18.47 15.92
C PRO A 329 1.15 18.57 16.15
N SER A 330 0.74 18.58 17.41
CA SER A 330 -0.65 18.89 17.78
C SER A 330 -0.97 20.29 17.29
N LEU A 331 -1.92 20.41 16.35
CA LEU A 331 -2.44 21.70 15.94
C LEU A 331 -3.66 21.98 16.82
N LEU A 332 -3.65 23.10 17.54
CA LEU A 332 -4.80 23.55 18.34
C LEU A 332 -5.27 22.57 19.44
N GLY A 333 -4.38 21.73 19.98
CA GLY A 333 -4.70 20.77 21.05
C GLY A 333 -5.16 19.39 20.55
N HIS A 334 -5.49 19.24 19.27
CA HIS A 334 -5.83 17.95 18.66
C HIS A 334 -4.60 17.31 17.99
N LYS A 335 -4.27 16.07 18.39
CA LYS A 335 -3.23 15.26 17.74
C LYS A 335 -3.73 14.79 16.37
N LEU A 336 -3.25 15.43 15.30
CA LEU A 336 -3.46 14.96 13.93
C LEU A 336 -2.71 13.64 13.71
N GLY A 337 -3.45 12.54 13.81
CA GLY A 337 -2.92 11.20 13.55
C GLY A 337 -2.78 10.91 12.04
N PRO A 338 -1.95 9.92 11.67
CA PRO A 338 -1.78 9.48 10.29
C PRO A 338 -3.06 9.19 9.51
N HIS A 339 -4.09 8.72 10.20
CA HIS A 339 -5.39 8.46 9.59
C HIS A 339 -6.02 9.72 8.99
N HIS A 340 -5.94 10.89 9.64
CA HIS A 340 -6.46 12.14 9.09
C HIS A 340 -5.74 12.55 7.80
N MET A 341 -4.42 12.33 7.75
CA MET A 341 -3.61 12.68 6.58
C MET A 341 -3.93 11.77 5.39
N TYR A 342 -4.10 10.46 5.62
CA TYR A 342 -4.57 9.54 4.58
C TYR A 342 -6.01 9.83 4.13
N PHE A 343 -6.89 10.22 5.05
CA PHE A 343 -8.27 10.62 4.73
C PHE A 343 -8.30 11.84 3.80
N LEU A 344 -7.57 12.90 4.15
CA LEU A 344 -7.47 14.11 3.35
C LEU A 344 -6.83 13.84 1.98
N ALA A 345 -5.75 13.05 1.95
CA ALA A 345 -5.14 12.63 0.70
C ALA A 345 -6.12 11.85 -0.18
N GLY A 346 -6.95 10.99 0.42
CA GLY A 346 -8.00 10.26 -0.27
C GLY A 346 -9.04 11.18 -0.92
N TYR A 347 -9.47 12.23 -0.22
CA TYR A 347 -10.35 13.26 -0.78
C TYR A 347 -9.69 13.99 -1.96
N CYS A 348 -8.43 14.41 -1.83
CA CYS A 348 -7.69 15.04 -2.91
C CYS A 348 -7.61 14.14 -4.15
N CYS A 349 -7.37 12.83 -3.97
CA CYS A 349 -7.37 11.85 -5.04
C CYS A 349 -8.76 11.64 -5.64
N PHE A 350 -9.82 11.68 -4.82
CA PHE A 350 -11.19 11.57 -5.28
C PHE A 350 -11.55 12.74 -6.22
N PHE A 351 -11.26 13.97 -5.81
CA PHE A 351 -11.47 15.16 -6.66
C PHE A 351 -10.59 15.11 -7.92
N SER A 352 -9.35 14.65 -7.82
CA SER A 352 -8.49 14.44 -9.00
C SER A 352 -9.10 13.45 -10.00
N GLY A 353 -9.82 12.44 -9.52
CA GLY A 353 -10.59 11.51 -10.35
C GLY A 353 -11.80 12.19 -11.01
N LEU A 354 -12.56 13.00 -10.26
CA LEU A 354 -13.68 13.77 -10.81
C LEU A 354 -13.25 14.74 -11.92
N ASP A 355 -12.05 15.33 -11.77
CA ASP A 355 -11.44 16.20 -12.78
C ASP A 355 -10.89 15.45 -14.01
N LEU A 356 -11.01 14.12 -14.06
CA LEU A 356 -10.36 13.26 -15.08
C LEU A 356 -8.82 13.48 -15.16
N ALA A 357 -8.22 13.94 -14.07
CA ALA A 357 -6.81 14.35 -13.99
C ALA A 357 -6.04 13.51 -12.95
N PRO A 358 -5.92 12.18 -13.15
CA PRO A 358 -5.35 11.28 -12.16
C PRO A 358 -3.88 11.57 -11.85
N TYR A 359 -3.14 12.28 -12.70
CA TYR A 359 -1.76 12.68 -12.39
C TYR A 359 -1.67 13.58 -11.14
N LYS A 360 -2.75 14.32 -10.79
CA LYS A 360 -2.79 15.17 -9.60
C LYS A 360 -2.68 14.37 -8.29
N VAL A 361 -2.93 13.05 -8.30
CA VAL A 361 -2.78 12.18 -7.12
C VAL A 361 -1.34 12.16 -6.58
N PHE A 362 -0.36 12.37 -7.46
CA PHE A 362 1.05 12.43 -7.07
C PHE A 362 1.34 13.61 -6.13
N TYR A 363 0.61 14.73 -6.25
CA TYR A 363 0.76 15.85 -5.33
C TYR A 363 0.40 15.45 -3.89
N ALA A 364 -0.70 14.71 -3.71
CA ALA A 364 -1.14 14.27 -2.39
C ALA A 364 -0.13 13.30 -1.75
N ILE A 365 0.32 12.29 -2.51
CA ILE A 365 1.27 11.28 -2.00
C ILE A 365 2.65 11.89 -1.76
N ALA A 366 3.14 12.74 -2.66
CA ALA A 366 4.41 13.43 -2.49
C ALA A 366 4.38 14.36 -1.28
N ALA A 367 3.27 15.08 -1.05
CA ALA A 367 3.10 15.91 0.14
C ALA A 367 3.22 15.08 1.43
N LEU A 368 2.56 13.91 1.50
CA LEU A 368 2.74 12.99 2.65
C LEU A 368 4.20 12.60 2.84
N GLY A 369 4.94 12.35 1.76
CA GLY A 369 6.36 12.03 1.79
C GLY A 369 7.25 13.16 2.29
N TYR A 370 7.07 14.37 1.79
CA TYR A 370 7.83 15.54 2.23
C TYR A 370 7.51 15.95 3.67
N ILE A 371 6.24 15.82 4.09
CA ILE A 371 5.87 16.01 5.50
C ILE A 371 6.58 14.97 6.37
N SER A 372 6.60 13.70 5.95
CA SER A 372 7.32 12.62 6.66
C SER A 372 8.81 12.95 6.79
N LEU A 373 9.44 13.43 5.73
CA LEU A 373 10.85 13.80 5.73
C LEU A 373 11.13 14.96 6.71
N THR A 374 10.31 16.01 6.65
CA THR A 374 10.45 17.20 7.50
C THR A 374 10.31 16.84 8.98
N LEU A 375 9.33 16.01 9.32
CA LEU A 375 9.14 15.50 10.67
C LEU A 375 10.35 14.65 11.13
N LYS A 376 10.92 13.83 10.24
CA LYS A 376 12.10 13.02 10.56
C LYS A 376 13.31 13.89 10.89
N ILE A 377 13.57 14.92 10.09
CA ILE A 377 14.66 15.87 10.31
C ILE A 377 14.44 16.60 11.64
N SER A 378 13.22 17.06 11.92
CA SER A 378 12.87 17.74 13.17
C SER A 378 13.11 16.85 14.40
N GLN A 379 12.73 15.57 14.34
CA GLN A 379 13.00 14.61 15.42
C GLN A 379 14.50 14.41 15.67
N VAL A 380 15.29 14.26 14.60
CA VAL A 380 16.74 14.08 14.71
C VAL A 380 17.38 15.30 15.39
N ASN A 381 17.02 16.50 14.97
CA ASN A 381 17.52 17.74 15.56
C ASN A 381 17.13 17.88 17.05
N LYS A 382 15.89 17.54 17.43
CA LYS A 382 15.46 17.56 18.83
C LYS A 382 16.23 16.56 19.70
N ASN A 383 16.52 15.38 19.17
CA ASN A 383 17.30 14.37 19.89
C ASN A 383 18.75 14.82 20.08
N ASP A 384 19.37 15.38 19.04
CA ASP A 384 20.75 15.90 19.10
C ASP A 384 20.88 17.04 20.13
N LEU A 385 19.93 17.98 20.12
CA LEU A 385 19.83 19.03 21.15
C LEU A 385 19.71 18.43 22.56
N ARG A 386 18.87 17.41 22.76
CA ARG A 386 18.70 16.75 24.07
C ARG A 386 19.98 16.03 24.53
N PHE A 387 20.72 15.41 23.61
CA PHE A 387 22.02 14.79 23.91
C PHE A 387 23.07 15.83 24.30
N ARG A 388 23.13 16.96 23.57
CA ARG A 388 24.04 18.07 23.87
C ARG A 388 23.76 18.69 25.24
N THR A 389 22.49 18.83 25.62
CA THR A 389 22.11 19.33 26.95
C THR A 389 22.46 18.35 28.06
N LYS A 390 22.19 17.04 27.88
CA LYS A 390 22.60 16.01 28.87
C LYS A 390 24.12 15.92 29.04
N SER A 391 24.89 16.06 27.95
CA SER A 391 26.35 16.08 28.00
C SER A 391 26.91 17.28 28.77
N ARG A 392 26.23 18.45 28.73
CA ARG A 392 26.62 19.63 29.53
C ARG A 392 26.27 19.46 31.00
N ILE A 393 25.14 18.83 31.33
CA ILE A 393 24.73 18.59 32.73
C ILE A 393 25.66 17.60 33.44
N HIS A 394 26.27 16.64 32.72
CA HIS A 394 27.26 15.72 33.31
C HIS A 394 28.67 16.28 33.48
N ARG A 395 28.93 17.50 33.00
CA ARG A 395 30.25 18.15 33.03
C ARG A 395 30.37 19.26 34.08
N ASN A 396 29.25 19.61 34.71
CA ASN A 396 29.17 20.48 35.88
C ASN A 396 28.77 19.63 37.09
#